data_AF-A0A1V9FWV3-F1
#
_entry.id   AF-A0A1V9FWV3-F1
#
_cell.length_a   1.000
_cell.length_b   1.000
_cell.length_c   1.000
_cell.angle_alpha   90.00
_cell.angle_beta   90.00
_cell.angle_gamma   90.00
#
_symmetry.space_group_name_H-M   'P 1'
#
loop_
_entity.id
_entity.type
_entity.pdbx_description
1 polymer ?
#
loop_
_entity_poly.entity_id
_entity_poly.type
_entity_poly.pdbx_seq_one_letter_code
_entity_poly.pdbx_strand_id
1 'polypeptide(L)'
;MALKYRAMARDPFYFFRGTAHLFYEDLANASAMPPSPLTWVCGDLHIENFGSFKADNRLVYFDLNDFDEAALAPASWELVRMVTSIFVALVTMGTTNAEAKNMALLFLERYAAVAGKGRARYIEPQTAKGIVRSFLLKVSERKQKELVKERTVKKNGQLALQADNKRLFTIDPSLAASLSGFINEWLTANLLHNRFNVIDAGFRIAGTGSIGVNRYVFLLEKVNGDRKYLLLDMKQTLPSTLQSHLTPSERLGRAGIQQPDWHSEAARVVAIQERMQNISPALLGTGIFNKESYVIKEMQPTADKINFDLLENRYNDIEEVLENMALLTASAQLRSSGRQGAAVADELIAFGRDCSWIPSIINYAGQYARQVTADYNNYLGAYNSGYFENV
;
A
#
# COMPACT_ATOMS: atom_id res chain seq x y z
N MET A 1 -17.86 -8.29 5.52
CA MET A 1 -17.19 -8.10 6.83
C MET A 1 -16.58 -9.39 7.40
N ALA A 2 -17.31 -10.51 7.46
CA ALA A 2 -16.81 -11.80 7.97
C ALA A 2 -15.41 -12.26 7.48
N LEU A 3 -15.10 -12.12 6.19
CA LEU A 3 -13.78 -12.47 5.64
C LEU A 3 -12.65 -11.60 6.24
N LYS A 4 -12.92 -10.33 6.57
CA LYS A 4 -11.95 -9.38 7.13
C LYS A 4 -11.61 -9.80 8.54
N TYR A 5 -12.64 -10.05 9.34
CA TYR A 5 -12.48 -10.54 10.70
C TYR A 5 -11.70 -11.86 10.71
N ARG A 6 -12.09 -12.83 9.88
CA ARG A 6 -11.32 -14.08 9.75
C ARG A 6 -9.85 -13.87 9.38
N ALA A 7 -9.56 -12.92 8.49
CA ALA A 7 -8.18 -12.65 8.09
C ALA A 7 -7.36 -11.99 9.21
N MET A 8 -7.97 -11.08 9.99
CA MET A 8 -7.32 -10.45 11.15
C MET A 8 -7.07 -11.44 12.29
N ALA A 9 -7.88 -12.51 12.40
CA ALA A 9 -7.69 -13.55 13.40
C ALA A 9 -6.44 -14.42 13.17
N ARG A 10 -5.77 -14.29 12.01
CA ARG A 10 -4.60 -15.11 11.65
C ARG A 10 -3.45 -14.97 12.65
N ASP A 11 -3.02 -13.74 12.92
CA ASP A 11 -1.89 -13.42 13.79
C ASP A 11 -1.88 -11.90 14.13
N PRO A 12 -1.07 -11.46 15.13
CA PRO A 12 -1.00 -10.04 15.52
C PRO A 12 -0.61 -9.09 14.38
N PHE A 13 0.20 -9.56 13.41
CA PHE A 13 0.64 -8.72 12.30
C PHE A 13 -0.49 -8.49 11.28
N TYR A 14 -1.28 -9.52 10.97
CA TYR A 14 -2.48 -9.39 10.15
C TYR A 14 -3.55 -8.51 10.81
N PHE A 15 -3.70 -8.61 12.13
CA PHE A 15 -4.55 -7.70 12.91
C PHE A 15 -4.08 -6.25 12.77
N PHE A 16 -2.80 -5.99 13.04
CA PHE A 16 -2.21 -4.64 12.96
C PHE A 16 -2.43 -3.95 11.60
N ARG A 17 -2.39 -4.72 10.50
CA ARG A 17 -2.67 -4.22 9.15
C ARG A 17 -4.16 -3.98 8.89
N GLY A 18 -5.03 -4.76 9.52
CA GLY A 18 -6.47 -4.60 9.40
C GLY A 18 -7.05 -3.45 10.23
N THR A 19 -6.27 -2.91 11.16
CA THR A 19 -6.71 -1.95 12.18
C THR A 19 -5.89 -0.65 12.22
N ALA A 20 -5.51 -0.10 11.06
CA ALA A 20 -4.78 1.17 10.98
C ALA A 20 -5.45 2.34 11.74
N HIS A 21 -6.79 2.37 11.76
CA HIS A 21 -7.58 3.33 12.53
C HIS A 21 -7.28 3.31 14.04
N LEU A 22 -7.15 2.14 14.65
CA LEU A 22 -6.79 2.02 16.08
C LEU A 22 -5.38 2.59 16.34
N PHE A 23 -4.45 2.30 15.43
CA PHE A 23 -3.09 2.85 15.51
C PHE A 23 -3.08 4.37 15.49
N TYR A 24 -3.84 5.01 14.60
CA TYR A 24 -3.86 6.47 14.51
C TYR A 24 -4.67 7.12 15.62
N GLU A 25 -5.72 6.48 16.11
CA GLU A 25 -6.44 6.92 17.30
C GLU A 25 -5.51 6.98 18.51
N ASP A 26 -4.75 5.92 18.76
CA ASP A 26 -3.82 5.87 19.89
C ASP A 26 -2.62 6.79 19.69
N LEU A 27 -2.01 6.80 18.50
CA LEU A 27 -0.88 7.69 18.19
C LEU A 27 -1.26 9.15 18.33
N ALA A 28 -2.48 9.51 17.94
CA ALA A 28 -2.97 10.86 18.14
C ALA A 28 -3.18 11.18 19.61
N ASN A 29 -3.54 10.23 20.46
CA ASN A 29 -3.73 10.47 21.90
C ASN A 29 -2.44 10.30 22.73
N ALA A 30 -1.35 9.83 22.11
CA ALA A 30 -0.07 9.64 22.77
C ALA A 30 0.62 10.96 23.18
N SER A 31 1.57 10.85 24.10
CA SER A 31 2.54 11.92 24.36
C SER A 31 3.22 12.36 23.05
N ALA A 32 3.53 13.64 22.92
CA ALA A 32 4.06 14.21 21.68
C ALA A 32 5.22 13.39 21.10
N MET A 33 5.06 12.94 19.85
CA MET A 33 6.15 12.39 19.04
C MET A 33 7.26 13.44 18.86
N PRO A 34 8.52 13.02 18.61
CA PRO A 34 9.58 13.96 18.30
C PRO A 34 9.16 14.87 17.13
N PRO A 35 9.46 16.19 17.20
CA PRO A 35 9.23 17.09 16.09
C PRO A 35 9.86 16.54 14.81
N SER A 36 9.11 16.57 13.71
CA SER A 36 9.57 16.09 12.42
C SER A 36 8.92 16.91 11.30
N PRO A 37 9.58 17.01 10.13
CA PRO A 37 9.02 17.74 8.99
C PRO A 37 7.72 17.11 8.51
N LEU A 38 6.84 17.93 7.93
CA LEU A 38 5.65 17.44 7.23
C LEU A 38 6.06 16.78 5.91
N THR A 39 5.56 15.59 5.65
CA THR A 39 5.85 14.81 4.45
C THR A 39 4.58 14.20 3.89
N TRP A 40 4.56 13.95 2.58
CA TRP A 40 3.60 13.00 2.04
C TRP A 40 3.96 11.61 2.56
N VAL A 41 2.99 10.96 3.19
CA VAL A 41 3.11 9.60 3.72
C VAL A 41 2.12 8.70 2.98
N CYS A 42 2.42 7.42 2.86
CA CYS A 42 1.45 6.43 2.37
C CYS A 42 0.38 6.11 3.41
N GLY A 43 0.64 6.41 4.69
CA GLY A 43 -0.31 6.33 5.80
C GLY A 43 -0.62 4.93 6.31
N ASP A 44 -0.18 3.86 5.66
CA ASP A 44 -0.29 2.49 6.22
C ASP A 44 1.03 1.71 6.05
N LEU A 45 2.14 2.39 6.30
CA LEU A 45 3.46 1.81 6.03
C LEU A 45 3.75 0.64 6.95
N HIS A 46 3.93 -0.54 6.36
CA HIS A 46 4.28 -1.77 7.05
C HIS A 46 5.19 -2.62 6.15
N ILE A 47 5.86 -3.66 6.68
CA ILE A 47 6.83 -4.45 5.90
C ILE A 47 6.22 -5.10 4.64
N GLU A 48 4.93 -5.44 4.65
CA GLU A 48 4.22 -5.96 3.47
C GLU A 48 3.62 -4.87 2.56
N ASN A 49 3.87 -3.58 2.81
CA ASN A 49 3.39 -2.48 1.96
C ASN A 49 4.33 -2.24 0.78
N PHE A 50 5.45 -2.96 0.73
CA PHE A 50 6.39 -2.93 -0.38
C PHE A 50 6.19 -4.16 -1.26
N GLY A 51 6.32 -3.98 -2.56
CA GLY A 51 6.28 -5.10 -3.48
C GLY A 51 6.70 -4.71 -4.87
N SER A 52 6.51 -5.65 -5.79
CA SER A 52 6.95 -5.49 -7.16
C SER A 52 5.79 -5.20 -8.10
N PHE A 53 6.02 -4.27 -9.00
CA PHE A 53 5.10 -4.01 -10.10
C PHE A 53 5.84 -3.59 -11.35
N LYS A 54 5.14 -3.72 -12.48
CA LYS A 54 5.61 -3.24 -13.77
C LYS A 54 5.06 -1.84 -14.00
N ALA A 55 5.94 -0.86 -14.11
CA ALA A 55 5.55 0.53 -14.28
C ALA A 55 5.13 0.85 -15.73
N ASP A 56 4.71 2.10 -15.97
CA ASP A 56 4.26 2.57 -17.29
C ASP A 56 5.32 2.44 -18.40
N ASN A 57 6.61 2.57 -18.05
CA ASN A 57 7.77 2.36 -18.90
C ASN A 57 8.09 0.87 -19.15
N ARG A 58 7.25 -0.04 -18.63
CA ARG A 58 7.36 -1.49 -18.75
C ARG A 58 8.58 -2.12 -18.06
N LEU A 59 9.28 -1.38 -17.20
CA LEU A 59 10.29 -1.91 -16.29
C LEU A 59 9.67 -2.36 -14.97
N VAL A 60 10.37 -3.21 -14.23
CA VAL A 60 9.92 -3.74 -12.94
C VAL A 60 10.61 -2.99 -11.81
N TYR A 61 9.84 -2.51 -10.85
CA TYR A 61 10.33 -1.79 -9.68
C TYR A 61 9.92 -2.49 -8.39
N PHE A 62 10.74 -2.33 -7.35
CA PHE A 62 10.35 -2.57 -5.96
C PHE A 62 10.10 -1.21 -5.30
N ASP A 63 8.88 -0.95 -4.86
CA ASP A 63 8.48 0.33 -4.25
C ASP A 63 7.30 0.13 -3.27
N LEU A 64 6.83 1.21 -2.65
CA LEU A 64 5.59 1.23 -1.85
C LEU A 64 4.38 0.91 -2.74
N ASN A 65 3.38 0.17 -2.24
CA ASN A 65 2.28 -0.37 -3.04
C ASN A 65 0.88 0.14 -2.69
N ASP A 66 0.60 0.43 -1.42
CA ASP A 66 -0.70 0.89 -0.94
C ASP A 66 -0.60 2.31 -0.40
N PHE A 67 -1.59 3.12 -0.79
CA PHE A 67 -1.69 4.56 -0.51
C PHE A 67 -3.10 4.94 -0.07
N ASP A 68 -3.97 3.98 0.27
CA ASP A 68 -5.35 4.26 0.70
C ASP A 68 -5.41 5.27 1.86
N GLU A 69 -4.43 5.22 2.77
CA GLU A 69 -4.31 6.08 3.96
C GLU A 69 -3.42 7.31 3.73
N ALA A 70 -3.01 7.58 2.49
CA ALA A 70 -2.00 8.58 2.20
C ALA A 70 -2.45 10.01 2.53
N ALA A 71 -1.61 10.77 3.22
CA ALA A 71 -1.91 12.12 3.66
C ALA A 71 -0.63 12.95 3.84
N LEU A 72 -0.79 14.25 4.07
CA LEU A 72 0.29 15.10 4.56
C LEU A 72 0.38 14.95 6.08
N ALA A 73 1.47 14.40 6.60
CA ALA A 73 1.63 14.13 8.04
C ALA A 73 3.09 14.31 8.48
N PRO A 74 3.38 14.41 9.79
CA PRO A 74 4.75 14.44 10.28
C PRO A 74 5.47 13.14 9.90
N ALA A 75 6.71 13.23 9.41
CA ALA A 75 7.49 12.06 9.00
C ALA A 75 7.59 10.99 10.10
N SER A 76 7.63 11.42 11.38
CA SER A 76 7.67 10.50 12.52
C SER A 76 6.45 9.58 12.62
N TRP A 77 5.27 9.98 12.10
CA TRP A 77 4.05 9.16 12.14
C TRP A 77 4.12 7.97 11.17
N GLU A 78 4.71 8.15 9.99
CA GLU A 78 4.94 7.05 9.05
C GLU A 78 6.07 6.14 9.54
N LEU A 79 7.15 6.72 10.07
CA LEU A 79 8.27 5.96 10.63
C LEU A 79 7.84 5.10 11.80
N VAL A 80 7.02 5.62 12.71
CA VAL A 80 6.56 4.85 13.88
C VAL A 80 5.57 3.75 13.49
N ARG A 81 4.73 3.96 12.46
CA ARG A 81 3.88 2.90 11.87
C ARG A 81 4.73 1.76 11.32
N MET A 82 5.76 2.10 10.54
CA MET A 82 6.67 1.11 9.94
C MET A 82 7.51 0.37 10.98
N VAL A 83 8.08 1.07 11.95
CA VAL A 83 8.90 0.45 13.00
C VAL A 83 8.06 -0.46 13.89
N THR A 84 6.82 -0.06 14.22
CA THR A 84 5.88 -0.94 14.92
C THR A 84 5.61 -2.20 14.11
N SER A 85 5.47 -2.08 12.79
CA SER A 85 5.33 -3.26 11.91
C SER A 85 6.53 -4.20 11.98
N ILE A 86 7.76 -3.68 12.09
CA ILE A 86 8.97 -4.51 12.22
C ILE A 86 8.90 -5.30 13.53
N PHE A 87 8.57 -4.65 14.65
CA PHE A 87 8.41 -5.33 15.93
C PHE A 87 7.34 -6.44 15.87
N VAL A 88 6.13 -6.09 15.43
CA VAL A 88 5.00 -7.03 15.43
C VAL A 88 5.27 -8.21 14.51
N ALA A 89 5.73 -7.96 13.28
CA ALA A 89 5.95 -9.02 12.30
C ALA A 89 7.10 -9.96 12.68
N LEU A 90 8.26 -9.41 13.05
CA LEU A 90 9.43 -10.24 13.35
C LEU A 90 9.23 -11.06 14.63
N VAL A 91 8.56 -10.52 15.65
CA VAL A 91 8.24 -11.30 16.86
C VAL A 91 7.21 -12.39 16.54
N THR A 92 6.22 -12.11 15.68
CA THR A 92 5.27 -13.13 15.19
C THR A 92 5.98 -14.27 14.46
N MET A 93 7.09 -13.98 13.77
CA MET A 93 7.94 -14.97 13.10
C MET A 93 8.96 -15.66 14.03
N GLY A 94 8.89 -15.46 15.35
CA GLY A 94 9.73 -16.15 16.31
C GLY A 94 11.06 -15.46 16.66
N THR A 95 11.31 -14.24 16.18
CA THR A 95 12.49 -13.46 16.64
C THR A 95 12.28 -12.90 18.05
N THR A 96 13.37 -12.64 18.75
CA THR A 96 13.32 -11.98 20.06
C THR A 96 13.03 -10.48 19.92
N ASN A 97 12.47 -9.87 20.98
CA ASN A 97 12.28 -8.42 21.03
C ASN A 97 13.59 -7.62 20.83
N ALA A 98 14.73 -8.18 21.27
CA ALA A 98 16.04 -7.55 21.11
C ALA A 98 16.49 -7.55 19.64
N GLU A 99 16.33 -8.68 18.94
CA GLU A 99 16.62 -8.77 17.50
C GLU A 99 15.70 -7.87 16.68
N ALA A 100 14.40 -7.88 16.97
CA ALA A 100 13.44 -6.99 16.31
C ALA A 100 13.78 -5.51 16.53
N LYS A 101 14.24 -5.15 17.74
CA LYS A 101 14.75 -3.80 18.05
C LYS A 101 15.98 -3.43 17.22
N ASN A 102 16.92 -4.35 17.05
CA ASN A 102 18.12 -4.11 16.23
C ASN A 102 17.74 -3.89 14.75
N MET A 103 16.81 -4.68 14.21
CA MET A 103 16.28 -4.51 12.86
C MET A 103 15.52 -3.19 12.69
N ALA A 104 14.77 -2.77 13.70
CA ALA A 104 14.11 -1.47 13.74
C ALA A 104 15.10 -0.29 13.77
N LEU A 105 16.18 -0.40 14.56
CA LEU A 105 17.26 0.59 14.62
C LEU A 105 17.95 0.71 13.26
N LEU A 106 18.33 -0.42 12.65
CA LEU A 106 18.91 -0.48 11.31
C LEU A 106 18.03 0.25 10.29
N PHE A 107 16.71 -0.02 10.28
CA PHE A 107 15.79 0.66 9.38
C PHE A 107 15.82 2.19 9.57
N LEU A 108 15.75 2.67 10.81
CA LEU A 108 15.73 4.11 11.10
C LEU A 108 17.06 4.80 10.77
N GLU A 109 18.18 4.17 11.12
CA GLU A 109 19.53 4.66 10.79
C GLU A 109 19.73 4.73 9.28
N ARG A 110 19.27 3.71 8.56
CA ARG A 110 19.33 3.69 7.09
C ARG A 110 18.44 4.76 6.47
N TYR A 111 17.22 4.93 6.98
CA TYR A 111 16.32 5.99 6.54
C TYR A 111 16.96 7.37 6.75
N ALA A 112 17.49 7.64 7.95
CA ALA A 112 18.14 8.89 8.31
C ALA A 112 19.34 9.17 7.38
N ALA A 113 20.19 8.17 7.14
CA ALA A 113 21.33 8.28 6.24
C ALA A 113 20.95 8.59 4.78
N VAL A 114 19.80 8.10 4.29
CA VAL A 114 19.31 8.40 2.94
C VAL A 114 18.70 9.79 2.89
N ALA A 115 17.86 10.15 3.87
CA ALA A 115 17.26 11.48 4.02
C ALA A 115 18.34 12.57 4.14
N GLY A 116 19.35 12.38 5.00
CA GLY A 116 20.46 13.30 5.24
C GLY A 116 21.40 13.50 4.05
N LYS A 117 21.37 12.60 3.06
CA LYS A 117 22.04 12.77 1.76
C LYS A 117 21.22 13.58 0.77
N GLY A 118 19.90 13.67 0.97
CA GLY A 118 19.00 14.47 0.14
C GLY A 118 18.79 13.95 -1.28
N ARG A 119 19.12 12.67 -1.54
CA ARG A 119 19.04 12.09 -2.90
C ARG A 119 18.13 10.88 -2.91
N ALA A 120 16.96 11.05 -3.51
CA ALA A 120 16.05 9.95 -3.75
C ALA A 120 16.67 8.89 -4.67
N ARG A 121 16.34 7.62 -4.40
CA ARG A 121 16.78 6.42 -5.11
C ARG A 121 15.58 5.53 -5.43
N TYR A 122 15.79 4.56 -6.31
CA TYR A 122 14.79 3.57 -6.69
C TYR A 122 15.46 2.20 -6.80
N ILE A 123 14.65 1.14 -6.76
CA ILE A 123 15.11 -0.23 -6.81
C ILE A 123 14.48 -0.93 -8.02
N GLU A 124 15.33 -1.45 -8.90
CA GLU A 124 14.99 -2.25 -10.07
C GLU A 124 15.96 -3.45 -10.16
N PRO A 125 15.76 -4.45 -11.05
CA PRO A 125 16.61 -5.64 -11.12
C PRO A 125 18.12 -5.37 -11.23
N GLN A 126 18.53 -4.25 -11.82
CA GLN A 126 19.95 -3.89 -11.99
C GLN A 126 20.57 -3.26 -10.74
N THR A 127 19.76 -2.56 -9.92
CA THR A 127 20.23 -1.89 -8.69
C THR A 127 20.00 -2.72 -7.43
N ALA A 128 19.08 -3.69 -7.49
CA ALA A 128 18.77 -4.60 -6.39
C ALA A 128 19.88 -5.61 -6.13
N LYS A 129 19.93 -6.11 -4.88
CA LYS A 129 20.80 -7.20 -4.44
C LYS A 129 19.96 -8.33 -3.80
N GLY A 130 20.64 -9.42 -3.48
CA GLY A 130 20.11 -10.58 -2.74
C GLY A 130 18.69 -11.00 -3.11
N ILE A 131 17.83 -11.07 -2.11
CA ILE A 131 16.48 -11.60 -2.28
C ILE A 131 15.58 -10.66 -3.08
N VAL A 132 15.74 -9.34 -2.94
CA VAL A 132 14.96 -8.35 -3.69
C VAL A 132 15.27 -8.46 -5.18
N ARG A 133 16.55 -8.64 -5.55
CA ARG A 133 16.94 -8.89 -6.94
C ARG A 133 16.32 -10.17 -7.48
N SER A 134 16.42 -11.26 -6.72
CA SER A 134 15.87 -12.56 -7.10
C SER A 134 14.35 -12.48 -7.31
N PHE A 135 13.67 -11.72 -6.46
CA PHE A 135 12.24 -11.44 -6.56
C PHE A 135 11.89 -10.64 -7.82
N LEU A 136 12.63 -9.56 -8.10
CA LEU A 136 12.39 -8.70 -9.27
C LEU A 136 12.71 -9.40 -10.60
N LEU A 137 13.72 -10.28 -10.64
CA LEU A 137 14.02 -11.09 -11.83
C LEU A 137 12.86 -12.03 -12.16
N LYS A 138 12.33 -12.76 -11.16
CA LYS A 138 11.15 -13.62 -11.34
C LYS A 138 9.93 -12.85 -11.84
N VAL A 139 9.74 -11.62 -11.40
CA VAL A 139 8.61 -10.77 -11.83
C VAL A 139 8.83 -10.24 -13.25
N SER A 140 10.08 -9.95 -13.62
CA SER A 140 10.46 -9.51 -14.97
C SER A 140 10.17 -10.56 -16.06
N GLU A 141 10.19 -11.84 -15.69
CA GLU A 141 9.85 -12.95 -16.59
C GLU A 141 8.35 -13.06 -16.86
N ARG A 142 7.49 -12.55 -15.97
CA ARG A 142 6.04 -12.67 -16.08
C ARG A 142 5.51 -11.78 -17.20
N LYS A 143 4.66 -12.38 -18.04
CA LYS A 143 4.09 -11.68 -19.20
C LYS A 143 2.61 -11.41 -19.00
N GLN A 144 2.16 -10.27 -19.51
CA GLN A 144 0.74 -9.88 -19.45
C GLN A 144 -0.19 -10.94 -20.08
N LYS A 145 0.29 -11.62 -21.14
CA LYS A 145 -0.44 -12.73 -21.77
C LYS A 145 -0.69 -13.91 -20.82
N GLU A 146 0.22 -14.18 -19.88
CA GLU A 146 0.10 -15.27 -18.92
C GLU A 146 -0.89 -14.89 -17.82
N LEU A 147 -0.80 -13.66 -17.30
CA LEU A 147 -1.79 -13.12 -16.36
C LEU A 147 -3.21 -13.17 -16.93
N VAL A 148 -3.40 -12.75 -18.19
CA VAL A 148 -4.69 -12.85 -18.86
C VAL A 148 -5.13 -14.31 -18.95
N LYS A 149 -4.25 -15.22 -19.40
CA LYS A 149 -4.55 -16.65 -19.53
C LYS A 149 -4.97 -17.29 -18.20
N GLU A 150 -4.31 -16.94 -17.09
CA GLU A 150 -4.61 -17.47 -15.75
C GLU A 150 -5.95 -17.00 -15.19
N ARG A 151 -6.47 -15.86 -15.68
CA ARG A 151 -7.69 -15.22 -15.17
C ARG A 151 -8.86 -15.27 -16.13
N THR A 152 -8.73 -16.00 -17.23
CA THR A 152 -9.74 -16.05 -18.27
C THR A 152 -10.01 -17.46 -18.77
N VAL A 153 -11.24 -17.68 -19.23
CA VAL A 153 -11.71 -18.91 -19.86
C VAL A 153 -12.37 -18.58 -21.19
N LYS A 154 -12.43 -19.55 -22.12
CA LYS A 154 -13.24 -19.40 -23.32
C LYS A 154 -14.69 -19.79 -23.03
N LYS A 155 -15.62 -18.85 -23.25
CA LYS A 155 -17.07 -19.06 -23.16
C LYS A 155 -17.69 -18.67 -24.50
N ASN A 156 -18.41 -19.59 -25.14
CA ASN A 156 -19.04 -19.38 -26.46
C ASN A 156 -18.09 -18.82 -27.53
N GLY A 157 -16.84 -19.29 -27.55
CA GLY A 157 -15.83 -18.84 -28.51
C GLY A 157 -15.17 -17.48 -28.20
N GLN A 158 -15.62 -16.77 -27.16
CA GLN A 158 -15.04 -15.52 -26.69
C GLN A 158 -14.30 -15.69 -25.35
N LEU A 159 -13.34 -14.82 -25.09
CA LEU A 159 -12.60 -14.83 -23.83
C LEU A 159 -13.42 -14.09 -22.77
N ALA A 160 -13.55 -14.69 -21.58
CA ALA A 160 -14.29 -14.14 -20.44
C ALA A 160 -13.47 -14.33 -19.16
N LEU A 161 -13.75 -13.54 -18.13
CA LEU A 161 -13.14 -13.67 -16.82
C LEU A 161 -13.49 -15.02 -16.19
N GLN A 162 -12.50 -15.64 -15.57
CA GLN A 162 -12.67 -16.89 -14.84
C GLN A 162 -13.08 -16.60 -13.39
N ALA A 163 -14.38 -16.63 -13.11
CA ALA A 163 -14.86 -16.57 -11.73
C ALA A 163 -14.43 -17.84 -10.99
N ASP A 164 -13.63 -17.69 -9.93
CA ASP A 164 -13.17 -18.79 -9.07
C ASP A 164 -14.00 -18.91 -7.77
N ASN A 165 -14.98 -18.01 -7.59
CA ASN A 165 -15.82 -17.87 -6.40
C ASN A 165 -15.04 -17.79 -5.08
N LYS A 166 -13.80 -17.31 -5.16
CA LYS A 166 -12.90 -17.11 -4.03
C LYS A 166 -12.32 -15.69 -4.02
N ARG A 167 -11.75 -15.29 -5.16
CA ARG A 167 -11.14 -13.97 -5.39
C ARG A 167 -11.80 -13.22 -6.53
N LEU A 168 -12.46 -13.91 -7.45
CA LEU A 168 -13.16 -13.33 -8.59
C LEU A 168 -14.56 -13.94 -8.68
N PHE A 169 -15.55 -13.05 -8.71
CA PHE A 169 -16.96 -13.38 -8.69
C PHE A 169 -17.65 -12.73 -9.90
N THR A 170 -18.69 -13.39 -10.40
CA THR A 170 -19.59 -12.78 -11.38
C THR A 170 -20.38 -11.65 -10.72
N ILE A 171 -20.76 -10.66 -11.52
CA ILE A 171 -21.62 -9.55 -11.09
C ILE A 171 -22.95 -9.58 -11.86
N ASP A 172 -23.93 -8.84 -11.33
CA ASP A 172 -25.21 -8.66 -12.00
C ASP A 172 -25.04 -8.08 -13.42
N PRO A 173 -25.75 -8.58 -14.45
CA PRO A 173 -25.59 -8.12 -15.83
C PRO A 173 -25.84 -6.62 -16.03
N SER A 174 -26.77 -6.02 -15.28
CA SER A 174 -27.05 -4.58 -15.39
C SER A 174 -25.88 -3.75 -14.83
N LEU A 175 -25.33 -4.17 -13.68
CA LEU A 175 -24.14 -3.57 -13.10
C LEU A 175 -22.93 -3.72 -14.03
N ALA A 176 -22.74 -4.91 -14.62
CA ALA A 176 -21.67 -5.17 -15.59
C ALA A 176 -21.75 -4.23 -16.80
N ALA A 177 -22.96 -4.00 -17.33
CA ALA A 177 -23.18 -3.09 -18.44
C ALA A 177 -22.86 -1.64 -18.07
N SER A 178 -23.33 -1.15 -16.91
CA SER A 178 -23.05 0.21 -16.44
C SER A 178 -21.56 0.45 -16.18
N LEU A 179 -20.89 -0.50 -15.51
CA LEU A 179 -19.45 -0.42 -15.27
C LEU A 179 -18.64 -0.46 -16.58
N SER A 180 -19.04 -1.32 -17.52
CA SER A 180 -18.36 -1.42 -18.82
C SER A 180 -18.50 -0.13 -19.64
N GLY A 181 -19.69 0.48 -19.63
CA GLY A 181 -19.91 1.80 -20.24
C GLY A 181 -19.01 2.87 -19.64
N PHE A 182 -19.01 2.97 -18.31
CA PHE A 182 -18.15 3.90 -17.56
C PHE A 182 -16.66 3.71 -17.88
N ILE A 183 -16.15 2.48 -17.88
CA ILE A 183 -14.74 2.23 -18.19
C ILE A 183 -14.41 2.50 -19.66
N ASN A 184 -15.31 2.23 -20.61
CA ASN A 184 -15.07 2.58 -22.01
C ASN A 184 -14.96 4.10 -22.22
N GLU A 185 -15.80 4.88 -21.54
CA GLU A 185 -15.67 6.35 -21.51
C GLU A 185 -14.34 6.78 -20.88
N TRP A 186 -14.00 6.19 -19.74
CA TRP A 186 -12.74 6.46 -19.05
C TRP A 186 -11.51 6.13 -19.91
N LEU A 187 -11.51 4.98 -20.59
CA LEU A 187 -10.44 4.58 -21.52
C LEU A 187 -10.33 5.55 -22.69
N THR A 188 -11.46 6.04 -23.22
CA THR A 188 -11.46 7.04 -24.30
C THR A 188 -10.82 8.35 -23.87
N ALA A 189 -11.07 8.80 -22.63
CA ALA A 189 -10.49 10.00 -22.08
C ALA A 189 -8.99 9.87 -21.73
N ASN A 190 -8.53 8.67 -21.36
CA ASN A 190 -7.18 8.45 -20.83
C ASN A 190 -6.22 7.74 -21.81
N LEU A 191 -6.70 7.17 -22.91
CA LEU A 191 -5.87 6.46 -23.91
C LEU A 191 -6.04 7.02 -25.32
N LEU A 192 -5.09 7.86 -25.73
CA LEU A 192 -5.15 8.60 -27.00
C LEU A 192 -4.91 7.74 -28.26
N HIS A 193 -4.19 6.60 -28.17
CA HIS A 193 -3.69 5.90 -29.36
C HIS A 193 -3.91 4.38 -29.41
N ASN A 194 -4.23 3.72 -28.29
CA ASN A 194 -4.52 2.29 -28.23
C ASN A 194 -5.93 2.08 -27.68
N ARG A 195 -6.93 2.07 -28.57
CA ARG A 195 -8.31 1.82 -28.16
C ARG A 195 -8.48 0.38 -27.69
N PHE A 196 -8.96 0.24 -26.47
CA PHE A 196 -9.41 -1.00 -25.87
C PHE A 196 -10.90 -0.86 -25.53
N ASN A 197 -11.64 -1.95 -25.63
CA ASN A 197 -13.01 -2.04 -25.15
C ASN A 197 -13.11 -3.08 -24.04
N VAL A 198 -13.97 -2.82 -23.05
CA VAL A 198 -14.35 -3.82 -22.05
C VAL A 198 -15.16 -4.92 -22.74
N ILE A 199 -14.77 -6.17 -22.53
CA ILE A 199 -15.48 -7.35 -23.03
C ILE A 199 -16.06 -8.22 -21.90
N ASP A 200 -15.56 -8.06 -20.67
CA ASP A 200 -16.12 -8.71 -19.48
C ASP A 200 -15.74 -7.95 -18.21
N ALA A 201 -16.57 -8.08 -17.16
CA ALA A 201 -16.38 -7.43 -15.87
C ALA A 201 -16.74 -8.38 -14.71
N GLY A 202 -16.00 -8.29 -13.61
CA GLY A 202 -16.21 -9.12 -12.43
C GLY A 202 -15.86 -8.40 -11.13
N PHE A 203 -16.37 -8.91 -10.01
CA PHE A 203 -16.06 -8.41 -8.68
C PHE A 203 -14.84 -9.15 -8.11
N ARG A 204 -13.90 -8.42 -7.53
CA ARG A 204 -12.62 -8.95 -7.07
C ARG A 204 -12.41 -8.72 -5.57
N ILE A 205 -12.04 -9.77 -4.86
CA ILE A 205 -11.51 -9.71 -3.49
C ILE A 205 -9.99 -9.91 -3.53
N ALA A 206 -9.21 -8.98 -2.96
CA ALA A 206 -7.75 -9.07 -2.92
C ALA A 206 -7.10 -8.22 -1.81
N GLY A 207 -6.44 -8.89 -0.86
CA GLY A 207 -5.83 -8.26 0.31
C GLY A 207 -6.82 -8.07 1.47
N THR A 208 -6.30 -7.85 2.68
CA THR A 208 -7.10 -7.65 3.90
C THR A 208 -7.91 -6.35 3.86
N GLY A 209 -7.36 -5.29 3.25
CA GLY A 209 -8.02 -3.98 3.08
C GLY A 209 -9.13 -3.95 2.02
N SER A 210 -9.18 -4.91 1.09
CA SER A 210 -10.25 -4.99 0.08
C SER A 210 -11.57 -5.55 0.60
N ILE A 211 -11.57 -6.08 1.82
CA ILE A 211 -12.74 -6.77 2.36
C ILE A 211 -13.66 -5.71 2.96
N GLY A 212 -14.71 -5.36 2.22
CA GLY A 212 -15.67 -4.32 2.58
C GLY A 212 -15.67 -3.11 1.66
N VAL A 213 -14.86 -3.11 0.60
CA VAL A 213 -14.87 -2.08 -0.45
C VAL A 213 -15.17 -2.69 -1.81
N ASN A 214 -15.80 -1.91 -2.68
CA ASN A 214 -16.08 -2.32 -4.05
C ASN A 214 -14.78 -2.40 -4.84
N ARG A 215 -14.48 -3.55 -5.43
CA ARG A 215 -13.34 -3.72 -6.33
C ARG A 215 -13.73 -4.56 -7.52
N TYR A 216 -13.51 -4.02 -8.70
CA TYR A 216 -13.89 -4.62 -9.97
C TYR A 216 -12.64 -4.90 -10.82
N VAL A 217 -12.73 -5.93 -11.64
CA VAL A 217 -11.74 -6.23 -12.68
C VAL A 217 -12.43 -6.26 -14.03
N PHE A 218 -11.76 -5.73 -15.04
CA PHE A 218 -12.24 -5.68 -16.42
C PHE A 218 -11.29 -6.41 -17.35
N LEU A 219 -11.84 -7.26 -18.21
CA LEU A 219 -11.12 -7.81 -19.34
C LEU A 219 -11.28 -6.86 -20.53
N LEU A 220 -10.15 -6.37 -21.03
CA LEU A 220 -10.10 -5.43 -22.14
C LEU A 220 -9.59 -6.11 -23.40
N GLU A 221 -10.21 -5.84 -24.54
CA GLU A 221 -9.75 -6.28 -25.87
C GLU A 221 -9.38 -5.08 -26.73
N LYS A 222 -8.22 -5.14 -27.40
CA LYS A 222 -7.78 -4.09 -28.31
C LYS A 222 -8.71 -4.02 -29.53
N VAL A 223 -9.17 -2.82 -29.87
CA VAL A 223 -10.15 -2.59 -30.94
C VAL A 223 -9.53 -2.77 -32.34
N ASN A 224 -8.28 -2.32 -32.52
CA ASN A 224 -7.61 -2.31 -33.83
C ASN A 224 -6.23 -3.01 -33.80
N GLY A 225 -5.93 -3.76 -34.87
CA GLY A 225 -4.65 -4.46 -35.07
C GLY A 225 -4.62 -5.84 -34.40
N ASP A 226 -3.42 -6.28 -34.00
CA ASP A 226 -3.25 -7.58 -33.37
C ASP A 226 -4.09 -7.74 -32.11
N ARG A 227 -4.77 -8.90 -32.02
CA ARG A 227 -5.62 -9.26 -30.90
C ARG A 227 -4.80 -9.28 -29.61
N LYS A 228 -5.01 -8.28 -28.76
CA LYS A 228 -4.32 -8.10 -27.49
C LYS A 228 -5.32 -7.87 -26.38
N TYR A 229 -5.06 -8.50 -25.24
CA TYR A 229 -5.87 -8.39 -24.05
C TYR A 229 -5.10 -7.76 -22.90
N LEU A 230 -5.81 -7.03 -22.04
CA LEU A 230 -5.31 -6.48 -20.79
C LEU A 230 -6.36 -6.69 -19.70
N LEU A 231 -5.92 -6.63 -18.45
CA LEU A 231 -6.80 -6.57 -17.29
C LEU A 231 -6.68 -5.19 -16.64
N LEU A 232 -7.80 -4.61 -16.25
CA LEU A 232 -7.88 -3.36 -15.51
C LEU A 232 -8.46 -3.63 -14.12
N ASP A 233 -7.90 -3.00 -13.09
CA ASP A 233 -8.38 -3.06 -11.71
C ASP A 233 -8.97 -1.70 -11.33
N MET A 234 -10.18 -1.71 -10.77
CA MET A 234 -10.88 -0.53 -10.27
C MET A 234 -11.23 -0.77 -8.81
N LYS A 235 -10.60 -0.05 -7.89
CA LYS A 235 -10.74 -0.24 -6.43
C LYS A 235 -11.37 1.01 -5.84
N GLN A 236 -12.45 0.85 -5.08
CA GLN A 236 -13.09 1.93 -4.34
C GLN A 236 -12.12 2.47 -3.29
N THR A 237 -12.10 3.78 -3.15
CA THR A 237 -11.29 4.49 -2.19
C THR A 237 -12.18 5.13 -1.14
N LEU A 238 -11.88 4.84 0.13
CA LEU A 238 -12.57 5.41 1.28
C LEU A 238 -11.78 6.60 1.86
N PRO A 239 -12.42 7.41 2.72
CA PRO A 239 -11.71 8.42 3.50
C PRO A 239 -10.56 7.81 4.31
N SER A 240 -9.43 8.52 4.36
CA SER A 240 -8.30 8.10 5.18
C SER A 240 -8.63 8.22 6.67
N THR A 241 -8.39 7.14 7.41
CA THR A 241 -8.46 7.12 8.87
C THR A 241 -7.43 8.05 9.50
N LEU A 242 -6.20 8.09 8.97
CA LEU A 242 -5.15 9.03 9.38
C LEU A 242 -5.64 10.49 9.34
N GLN A 243 -6.28 10.93 8.26
CA GLN A 243 -6.71 12.32 8.11
C GLN A 243 -7.63 12.82 9.23
N SER A 244 -8.49 11.93 9.78
CA SER A 244 -9.38 12.30 10.88
C SER A 244 -8.62 12.73 12.16
N HIS A 245 -7.40 12.22 12.33
CA HIS A 245 -6.54 12.47 13.48
C HIS A 245 -5.52 13.60 13.26
N LEU A 246 -5.52 14.22 12.08
CA LEU A 246 -4.70 15.39 11.74
C LEU A 246 -5.44 16.72 11.98
N THR A 247 -6.65 16.67 12.53
CA THR A 247 -7.45 17.85 12.86
C THR A 247 -6.91 18.58 14.11
N PRO A 248 -7.21 19.88 14.28
CA PRO A 248 -6.83 20.59 15.50
C PRO A 248 -7.37 19.90 16.76
N SER A 249 -6.56 19.86 17.81
CA SER A 249 -6.93 19.26 19.10
C SER A 249 -6.55 20.22 20.22
N GLU A 250 -7.55 20.90 20.78
CA GLU A 250 -7.37 21.81 21.92
C GLU A 250 -6.85 21.04 23.15
N ARG A 251 -7.42 19.86 23.42
CA ARG A 251 -6.99 18.97 24.52
C ARG A 251 -5.51 18.67 24.49
N LEU A 252 -4.92 18.54 23.29
CA LEU A 252 -3.54 18.13 23.08
C LEU A 252 -2.66 19.27 22.56
N GLY A 253 -3.16 20.51 22.52
CA GLY A 253 -2.42 21.69 22.06
C GLY A 253 -1.92 21.59 20.62
N ARG A 254 -2.60 20.85 19.74
CA ARG A 254 -2.19 20.64 18.34
C ARG A 254 -2.99 21.53 17.40
N ALA A 255 -2.28 22.29 16.57
CA ALA A 255 -2.86 23.24 15.62
C ALA A 255 -3.57 22.59 14.40
N GLY A 256 -3.43 21.27 14.23
CA GLY A 256 -3.92 20.54 13.06
C GLY A 256 -2.99 20.70 11.84
N ILE A 257 -3.13 19.79 10.87
CA ILE A 257 -2.38 19.80 9.62
C ILE A 257 -3.37 19.88 8.46
N GLN A 258 -3.40 21.03 7.80
CA GLN A 258 -4.29 21.28 6.67
C GLN A 258 -3.91 20.38 5.49
N GLN A 259 -4.89 19.60 5.02
CA GLN A 259 -4.77 18.80 3.81
C GLN A 259 -5.17 19.64 2.59
N PRO A 260 -4.63 19.36 1.39
CA PRO A 260 -5.13 19.96 0.17
C PRO A 260 -6.60 19.59 -0.08
N ASP A 261 -7.31 20.46 -0.81
CA ASP A 261 -8.66 20.18 -1.27
C ASP A 261 -8.62 19.17 -2.43
N TRP A 262 -8.71 17.89 -2.06
CA TRP A 262 -8.79 16.80 -3.03
C TRP A 262 -10.19 16.73 -3.64
N HIS A 263 -10.26 16.63 -4.97
CA HIS A 263 -11.54 16.48 -5.68
C HIS A 263 -12.30 15.21 -5.27
N SER A 264 -11.57 14.15 -4.88
CA SER A 264 -12.12 12.91 -4.34
C SER A 264 -11.02 12.10 -3.63
N GLU A 265 -11.40 11.07 -2.88
CA GLU A 265 -10.44 10.18 -2.22
C GLU A 265 -9.49 9.48 -3.19
N ALA A 266 -9.96 9.05 -4.36
CA ALA A 266 -9.09 8.51 -5.39
C ALA A 266 -8.09 9.55 -5.93
N ALA A 267 -8.50 10.82 -6.03
CA ALA A 267 -7.60 11.90 -6.42
C ALA A 267 -6.50 12.14 -5.38
N ARG A 268 -6.82 12.05 -4.08
CA ARG A 268 -5.83 12.05 -3.00
C ARG A 268 -4.83 10.91 -3.17
N VAL A 269 -5.33 9.68 -3.29
CA VAL A 269 -4.49 8.47 -3.39
C VAL A 269 -3.59 8.52 -4.62
N VAL A 270 -4.13 8.78 -5.81
CA VAL A 270 -3.34 8.82 -7.06
C VAL A 270 -2.31 9.93 -7.02
N ALA A 271 -2.69 11.14 -6.63
CA ALA A 271 -1.76 12.27 -6.61
C ALA A 271 -0.59 12.06 -5.64
N ILE A 272 -0.84 11.42 -4.49
CA ILE A 272 0.23 11.11 -3.52
C ILE A 272 1.06 9.92 -3.99
N GLN A 273 0.45 8.88 -4.54
CA GLN A 273 1.17 7.75 -5.13
C GLN A 273 2.14 8.22 -6.23
N GLU A 274 1.69 9.07 -7.16
CA GLU A 274 2.52 9.62 -8.23
C GLU A 274 3.65 10.53 -7.74
N ARG A 275 3.47 11.19 -6.59
CA ARG A 275 4.54 11.98 -5.93
C ARG A 275 5.62 11.10 -5.33
N MET A 276 5.19 10.02 -4.68
CA MET A 276 6.03 9.22 -3.80
C MET A 276 6.74 8.09 -4.55
N GLN A 277 6.10 7.47 -5.54
CA GLN A 277 6.72 6.44 -6.36
C GLN A 277 7.71 7.04 -7.37
N ASN A 278 8.75 6.28 -7.72
CA ASN A 278 9.67 6.71 -8.78
C ASN A 278 8.95 6.79 -10.14
N ILE A 279 8.24 5.72 -10.47
CA ILE A 279 7.39 5.59 -11.65
C ILE A 279 6.20 4.74 -11.24
N SER A 280 4.99 5.20 -11.55
CA SER A 280 3.74 4.54 -11.14
C SER A 280 3.32 3.43 -12.14
N PRO A 281 2.41 2.52 -11.73
CA PRO A 281 1.79 1.57 -12.66
C PRO A 281 1.12 2.26 -13.85
N ALA A 282 1.10 1.57 -15.00
CA ALA A 282 0.39 2.05 -16.18
C ALA A 282 -1.11 2.21 -15.93
N LEU A 283 -1.72 3.19 -16.61
CA LEU A 283 -3.15 3.50 -16.53
C LEU A 283 -3.61 3.87 -15.11
N LEU A 284 -2.71 4.31 -14.23
CA LEU A 284 -3.09 4.84 -12.93
C LEU A 284 -3.91 6.11 -13.11
N GLY A 285 -5.12 6.14 -12.57
CA GLY A 285 -5.98 7.30 -12.62
C GLY A 285 -7.21 7.15 -11.72
N THR A 286 -8.13 8.10 -11.84
CA THR A 286 -9.28 8.23 -10.94
C THR A 286 -10.59 8.09 -11.70
N GLY A 287 -11.64 7.70 -10.98
CA GLY A 287 -12.98 7.60 -11.52
C GLY A 287 -14.04 7.81 -10.44
N ILE A 288 -15.16 8.45 -10.79
CA ILE A 288 -16.35 8.54 -9.95
C ILE A 288 -17.45 7.72 -10.60
N PHE A 289 -17.90 6.67 -9.92
CA PHE A 289 -18.97 5.81 -10.38
C PHE A 289 -20.02 5.70 -9.27
N ASN A 290 -21.29 5.96 -9.59
CA ASN A 290 -22.39 5.96 -8.62
C ASN A 290 -22.10 6.78 -7.34
N LYS A 291 -21.47 7.95 -7.50
CA LYS A 291 -21.05 8.86 -6.41
C LYS A 291 -19.95 8.32 -5.49
N GLU A 292 -19.39 7.15 -5.80
CA GLU A 292 -18.25 6.59 -5.08
C GLU A 292 -16.95 6.87 -5.85
N SER A 293 -15.84 6.98 -5.10
CA SER A 293 -14.52 7.29 -5.65
C SER A 293 -13.71 6.02 -5.89
N TYR A 294 -13.02 5.94 -7.03
CA TYR A 294 -12.26 4.77 -7.44
C TYR A 294 -10.88 5.11 -7.99
N VAL A 295 -9.88 4.34 -7.57
CA VAL A 295 -8.58 4.25 -8.26
C VAL A 295 -8.67 3.19 -9.35
N ILE A 296 -8.26 3.54 -10.55
CA ILE A 296 -8.21 2.67 -11.72
C ILE A 296 -6.74 2.47 -12.11
N LYS A 297 -6.33 1.24 -12.42
CA LYS A 297 -4.98 0.93 -12.92
C LYS A 297 -4.92 -0.34 -13.74
N GLU A 298 -3.93 -0.46 -14.63
CA GLU A 298 -3.65 -1.72 -15.32
C GLU A 298 -3.24 -2.77 -14.28
N MET A 299 -3.89 -3.93 -14.31
CA MET A 299 -3.48 -5.08 -13.50
C MET A 299 -2.20 -5.65 -14.09
N GLN A 300 -1.11 -5.48 -13.36
CA GLN A 300 0.21 -5.95 -13.76
C GLN A 300 0.43 -7.38 -13.24
N PRO A 301 1.33 -8.16 -13.88
CA PRO A 301 1.80 -9.41 -13.31
C PRO A 301 2.74 -9.08 -12.15
N THR A 302 2.15 -8.82 -10.99
CA THR A 302 2.87 -8.45 -9.77
C THR A 302 3.23 -9.67 -8.95
N ALA A 303 4.28 -9.56 -8.14
CA ALA A 303 4.29 -10.24 -6.86
C ALA A 303 4.05 -9.17 -5.80
N ASP A 304 2.86 -9.23 -5.20
CA ASP A 304 2.34 -8.14 -4.37
C ASP A 304 3.20 -7.86 -3.12
N LYS A 305 4.00 -8.84 -2.67
CA LYS A 305 4.85 -8.72 -1.48
C LYS A 305 5.98 -9.76 -1.43
N ILE A 306 7.04 -9.43 -0.70
CA ILE A 306 8.01 -10.43 -0.23
C ILE A 306 7.31 -11.25 0.86
N ASN A 307 7.36 -12.57 0.75
CA ASN A 307 6.79 -13.45 1.78
C ASN A 307 7.80 -13.64 2.91
N PHE A 308 7.65 -12.86 3.98
CA PHE A 308 8.53 -12.90 5.15
C PHE A 308 8.46 -14.23 5.90
N ASP A 309 7.35 -14.96 5.82
CA ASP A 309 7.22 -16.31 6.39
C ASP A 309 8.29 -17.26 5.80
N LEU A 310 8.72 -17.04 4.54
CA LEU A 310 9.77 -17.85 3.89
C LEU A 310 11.20 -17.40 4.25
N LEU A 311 11.33 -16.33 5.05
CA LEU A 311 12.58 -15.77 5.52
C LEU A 311 12.82 -16.04 7.00
N GLU A 312 11.99 -16.87 7.61
CA GLU A 312 12.23 -17.36 8.96
C GLU A 312 13.67 -17.90 9.08
N ASN A 313 14.40 -17.46 10.10
CA ASN A 313 15.81 -17.77 10.33
C ASN A 313 16.81 -17.28 9.25
N ARG A 314 16.38 -16.47 8.27
CA ARG A 314 17.23 -15.86 7.24
C ARG A 314 17.52 -14.39 7.54
N TYR A 315 18.14 -14.14 8.69
CA TYR A 315 18.36 -12.79 9.23
C TYR A 315 19.04 -11.82 8.26
N ASN A 316 20.09 -12.24 7.55
CA ASN A 316 20.79 -11.39 6.58
C ASN A 316 19.89 -10.95 5.41
N ASP A 317 18.97 -11.83 4.98
CA ASP A 317 18.01 -11.48 3.93
C ASP A 317 16.95 -10.49 4.44
N ILE A 318 16.52 -10.63 5.70
CA ILE A 318 15.59 -9.69 6.33
C ILE A 318 16.24 -8.31 6.47
N GLU A 319 17.49 -8.26 6.94
CA GLU A 319 18.31 -7.04 7.05
C GLU A 319 18.40 -6.32 5.69
N GLU A 320 18.79 -7.01 4.63
CA GLU A 320 18.89 -6.42 3.28
C GLU A 320 17.53 -5.87 2.80
N VAL A 321 16.43 -6.58 3.07
CA VAL A 321 15.09 -6.13 2.69
C VAL A 321 14.71 -4.87 3.48
N LEU A 322 14.96 -4.81 4.78
CA LEU A 322 14.65 -3.65 5.60
C LEU A 322 15.49 -2.42 5.23
N GLU A 323 16.77 -2.60 4.86
CA GLU A 323 17.58 -1.50 4.33
C GLU A 323 17.02 -0.93 3.02
N ASN A 324 16.52 -1.81 2.13
CA ASN A 324 15.87 -1.42 0.89
C ASN A 324 14.56 -0.66 1.16
N MET A 325 13.76 -1.12 2.13
CA MET A 325 12.52 -0.44 2.56
C MET A 325 12.80 0.94 3.16
N ALA A 326 13.85 1.07 3.98
CA ALA A 326 14.27 2.34 4.56
C ALA A 326 14.71 3.33 3.47
N LEU A 327 15.49 2.84 2.48
CA LEU A 327 15.89 3.62 1.32
C LEU A 327 14.69 4.12 0.53
N LEU A 328 13.71 3.25 0.25
CA LEU A 328 12.52 3.61 -0.52
C LEU A 328 11.62 4.59 0.24
N THR A 329 11.46 4.41 1.55
CA THR A 329 10.68 5.33 2.41
C THR A 329 11.26 6.74 2.38
N ALA A 330 12.58 6.88 2.64
CA ALA A 330 13.25 8.18 2.56
C ALA A 330 13.20 8.76 1.14
N SER A 331 13.36 7.92 0.12
CA SER A 331 13.32 8.36 -1.28
C SER A 331 11.94 8.85 -1.71
N ALA A 332 10.87 8.21 -1.23
CA ALA A 332 9.50 8.61 -1.49
C ALA A 332 9.19 9.99 -0.91
N GLN A 333 9.56 10.22 0.34
CA GLN A 333 9.40 11.52 0.99
C GLN A 333 10.25 12.60 0.29
N LEU A 334 11.51 12.31 -0.05
CA LEU A 334 12.37 13.24 -0.81
C LEU A 334 11.80 13.58 -2.20
N ARG A 335 11.30 12.60 -2.97
CA ARG A 335 10.65 12.83 -4.29
C ARG A 335 9.44 13.75 -4.19
N SER A 336 8.70 13.62 -3.09
CA SER A 336 7.47 14.37 -2.85
C SER A 336 7.67 15.72 -2.15
N SER A 337 8.90 16.05 -1.75
CA SER A 337 9.25 17.24 -0.97
C SER A 337 8.92 18.56 -1.68
N GLY A 338 8.59 19.60 -0.91
CA GLY A 338 8.28 20.94 -1.41
C GLY A 338 6.95 21.04 -2.19
N ARG A 339 6.08 20.03 -2.13
CA ARG A 339 4.80 20.00 -2.84
C ARG A 339 3.63 20.15 -1.87
N GLN A 340 2.81 21.19 -2.07
CA GLN A 340 1.54 21.40 -1.37
C GLN A 340 1.61 21.22 0.16
N GLY A 341 2.55 21.93 0.80
CA GLY A 341 2.71 21.93 2.27
C GLY A 341 3.69 20.89 2.82
N ALA A 342 4.18 19.94 2.00
CA ALA A 342 5.30 19.10 2.39
C ALA A 342 6.59 19.92 2.51
N ALA A 343 7.38 19.59 3.53
CA ALA A 343 8.69 20.15 3.80
C ALA A 343 9.60 20.03 2.57
N VAL A 344 10.51 20.99 2.41
CA VAL A 344 11.48 20.97 1.31
C VAL A 344 12.60 19.97 1.58
N ALA A 345 13.40 19.67 0.54
CA ALA A 345 14.50 18.71 0.66
C ALA A 345 15.51 19.09 1.76
N ASP A 346 15.79 20.38 1.98
CA ASP A 346 16.73 20.83 3.01
C ASP A 346 16.24 20.53 4.44
N GLU A 347 14.93 20.63 4.70
CA GLU A 347 14.34 20.26 5.98
C GLU A 347 14.43 18.75 6.22
N LEU A 348 14.21 17.94 5.18
CA LEU A 348 14.40 16.48 5.26
C LEU A 348 15.87 16.09 5.43
N ILE A 349 16.79 16.83 4.80
CA ILE A 349 18.24 16.64 4.98
C ILE A 349 18.62 16.96 6.43
N ALA A 350 18.12 18.07 6.99
CA ALA A 350 18.37 18.42 8.38
C ALA A 350 17.82 17.34 9.33
N PHE A 351 16.58 16.90 9.10
CA PHE A 351 15.96 15.83 9.87
C PHE A 351 16.71 14.50 9.79
N GLY A 352 17.26 14.13 8.63
CA GLY A 352 18.05 12.92 8.46
C GLY A 352 19.48 13.01 9.02
N ARG A 353 20.02 14.22 9.21
CA ARG A 353 21.34 14.44 9.83
C ARG A 353 21.26 14.45 11.36
N ASP A 354 20.12 14.87 11.90
CA ASP A 354 19.82 14.69 13.32
C ASP A 354 19.31 13.25 13.54
N CYS A 355 19.90 12.51 14.48
CA CYS A 355 19.47 11.16 14.84
C CYS A 355 18.89 11.09 16.27
N SER A 356 18.74 12.24 16.94
CA SER A 356 18.25 12.32 18.34
C SER A 356 16.80 11.86 18.50
N TRP A 357 16.01 11.84 17.42
CA TRP A 357 14.63 11.38 17.40
C TRP A 357 14.48 9.85 17.36
N ILE A 358 15.52 9.11 16.96
CA ILE A 358 15.47 7.64 16.79
C ILE A 358 15.05 6.91 18.07
N PRO A 359 15.64 7.19 19.26
CA PRO A 359 15.27 6.50 20.49
C PRO A 359 13.79 6.66 20.85
N SER A 360 13.20 7.84 20.61
CA SER A 360 11.79 8.11 20.88
C SER A 360 10.86 7.29 19.99
N ILE A 361 11.17 7.16 18.69
CA ILE A 361 10.40 6.33 17.76
C ILE A 361 10.51 4.85 18.15
N ILE A 362 11.71 4.35 18.44
CA ILE A 362 11.93 2.96 18.86
C ILE A 362 11.15 2.64 20.15
N ASN A 363 11.22 3.53 21.14
CA ASN A 363 10.56 3.34 22.42
C ASN A 363 9.04 3.27 22.25
N TYR A 364 8.44 4.23 21.52
CA TYR A 364 7.01 4.22 21.27
C TYR A 364 6.60 2.97 20.48
N ALA A 365 7.28 2.68 19.37
CA ALA A 365 6.91 1.54 18.52
C ALA A 365 7.01 0.20 19.24
N GLY A 366 8.03 0.01 20.08
CA GLY A 366 8.16 -1.19 20.90
C GLY A 366 7.08 -1.31 21.99
N GLN A 367 6.63 -0.18 22.57
CA GLN A 367 5.48 -0.15 23.48
C GLN A 367 4.18 -0.47 22.74
N TYR A 368 3.97 0.16 21.59
CA TYR A 368 2.76 0.00 20.81
C TYR A 368 2.65 -1.42 20.20
N ALA A 369 3.77 -2.06 19.85
CA ALA A 369 3.76 -3.47 19.45
C ALA A 369 3.20 -4.40 20.55
N ARG A 370 3.42 -4.08 21.84
CA ARG A 370 2.80 -4.80 22.96
C ARG A 370 1.31 -4.49 23.06
N GLN A 371 0.91 -3.25 22.82
CA GLN A 371 -0.50 -2.84 22.76
C GLN A 371 -1.24 -3.62 21.66
N VAL A 372 -0.68 -3.68 20.45
CA VAL A 372 -1.20 -4.47 19.32
C VAL A 372 -1.40 -5.94 19.70
N THR A 373 -0.45 -6.52 20.44
CA THR A 373 -0.56 -7.92 20.90
C THR A 373 -1.70 -8.10 21.91
N ALA A 374 -1.86 -7.15 22.83
CA ALA A 374 -2.96 -7.16 23.79
C ALA A 374 -4.33 -7.01 23.09
N ASP A 375 -4.44 -6.07 22.16
CA ASP A 375 -5.67 -5.83 21.38
C ASP A 375 -6.01 -7.02 20.49
N TYR A 376 -5.01 -7.63 19.87
CA TYR A 376 -5.19 -8.86 19.10
C TYR A 376 -5.73 -9.99 19.97
N ASN A 377 -5.20 -10.20 21.19
CA ASN A 377 -5.69 -11.24 22.09
C ASN A 377 -7.14 -11.00 22.52
N ASN A 378 -7.50 -9.74 22.82
CA ASN A 378 -8.88 -9.35 23.11
C ASN A 378 -9.80 -9.61 21.90
N TYR A 379 -9.37 -9.18 20.72
CA TYR A 379 -10.05 -9.40 19.46
C TYR A 379 -10.25 -10.89 19.16
N LEU A 380 -9.21 -11.71 19.34
CA LEU A 380 -9.24 -13.15 19.09
C LEU A 380 -10.19 -13.86 20.07
N GLY A 381 -10.21 -13.45 21.34
CA GLY A 381 -11.18 -13.93 22.33
C GLY A 381 -12.62 -13.65 21.89
N ALA A 382 -12.91 -12.42 21.48
CA ALA A 382 -14.22 -12.04 20.96
C ALA A 382 -14.59 -12.80 19.67
N TYR A 383 -13.64 -12.95 18.74
CA TYR A 383 -13.82 -13.69 17.51
C TYR A 383 -14.16 -15.17 17.75
N ASN A 384 -13.43 -15.83 18.64
CA ASN A 384 -13.68 -17.22 19.00
C ASN A 384 -15.00 -17.43 19.78
N SER A 385 -15.52 -16.38 20.42
CA SER A 385 -16.83 -16.40 21.09
C SER A 385 -18.02 -16.20 20.14
N GLY A 386 -17.77 -16.03 18.83
CA GLY A 386 -18.81 -15.82 17.82
C GLY A 386 -19.32 -14.37 17.74
N TYR A 387 -18.67 -13.41 18.41
CA TYR A 387 -19.12 -12.02 18.45
C TYR A 387 -19.31 -11.39 17.06
N PHE A 388 -18.49 -11.78 16.09
CA PHE A 388 -18.51 -11.25 14.71
C PHE A 388 -19.29 -12.12 13.71
N GLU A 389 -20.02 -13.14 14.15
CA GLU A 389 -20.81 -14.00 13.23
C GLU A 389 -22.06 -13.28 12.70
N ASN A 390 -22.57 -12.30 13.46
CA ASN A 390 -23.78 -11.54 13.15
C ASN A 390 -23.51 -10.08 12.73
N VAL A 391 -22.25 -9.73 12.45
CA VAL A 391 -21.76 -8.40 12.05
C VAL A 391 -21.16 -8.44 10.65
#